data_AF-A0AAJ5MHP3-F1
#
_entry.id   AF-A0AAJ5MHP3-F1
#
_cell.length_a   1.000
_cell.length_b   1.000
_cell.length_c   1.000
_cell.angle_alpha   90.00
_cell.angle_beta   90.00
_cell.angle_gamma   90.00
#
_symmetry.space_group_name_H-M   'P 1'
#
loop_
_entity.id
_entity.type
_entity.pdbx_description
1 polymer ?
#
loop_
_entity_poly.entity_id
_entity_poly.type
_entity_poly.pdbx_seq_one_letter_code
_entity_poly.pdbx_strand_id
1 'polypeptide(L)' 'MTSKCRGFIAPTKQLMIEALQKQGFFLVGDLPLGTTIRIRRGMFVVRFP' A
#
# COMPACT_ATOMS: atom_id res chain seq x y z
N MET A 1 10.23 -9.73 -15.59
CA MET A 1 10.97 -9.48 -14.33
C MET A 1 9.94 -9.07 -13.29
N THR A 2 9.41 -10.03 -12.51
CA THR A 2 9.83 -10.44 -11.16
C THR A 2 8.86 -9.89 -10.11
N SER A 3 8.13 -10.82 -9.49
CA SER A 3 7.35 -10.70 -8.26
C SER A 3 6.22 -9.66 -8.21
N LYS A 4 5.01 -10.21 -8.40
CA LYS A 4 3.71 -9.69 -7.97
C LYS A 4 3.74 -9.28 -6.47
N CYS A 5 4.28 -8.12 -6.13
CA CYS A 5 3.98 -7.49 -4.85
C CYS A 5 2.53 -6.99 -4.92
N ARG A 6 1.57 -7.89 -4.66
CA ARG A 6 0.12 -7.62 -4.57
C ARG A 6 -0.24 -6.74 -3.36
N GLY A 7 0.70 -5.98 -2.85
CA GLY A 7 0.60 -5.29 -1.58
C GLY A 7 1.95 -5.16 -0.86
N PHE A 8 1.94 -4.39 0.21
CA PHE A 8 3.08 -4.22 1.10
C PHE A 8 2.60 -4.06 2.54
N ILE A 9 3.52 -4.17 3.48
CA ILE A 9 3.25 -4.00 4.91
C ILE A 9 4.16 -2.89 5.43
N ALA A 10 3.59 -1.95 6.17
CA ALA A 10 4.32 -0.85 6.78
C ALA A 10 4.01 -0.77 8.28
N PRO A 11 4.99 -0.48 9.15
CA PRO A 11 4.77 -0.36 10.58
C PRO A 11 4.10 0.97 10.97
N THR A 12 4.19 2.00 10.12
CA THR A 12 3.62 3.32 10.37
C THR A 12 2.86 3.84 9.15
N LYS A 13 1.95 4.79 9.40
CA LYS A 13 1.20 5.47 8.35
C LYS A 13 2.12 6.27 7.41
N GLN A 14 3.17 6.90 7.94
CA GLN A 14 4.15 7.66 7.14
C GLN A 14 4.86 6.76 6.12
N LEU A 15 5.40 5.63 6.58
CA LEU A 15 6.08 4.67 5.70
C LEU A 15 5.11 4.07 4.66
N MET A 16 3.85 3.89 5.02
CA MET A 16 2.82 3.48 4.06
C MET A 16 2.61 4.51 2.96
N ILE A 17 2.51 5.80 3.32
CA ILE A 17 2.32 6.89 2.35
C ILE A 17 3.56 7.02 1.46
N GLU A 18 4.76 6.98 2.03
CA GLU A 18 6.01 7.03 1.25
C GLU A 18 6.12 5.87 0.25
N ALA A 19 5.73 4.66 0.66
CA ALA A 19 5.71 3.50 -0.21
C ALA A 19 4.71 3.68 -1.37
N LEU A 20 3.53 4.23 -1.10
CA LEU A 20 2.53 4.54 -2.13
C LEU A 20 3.02 5.61 -3.11
N GLN A 21 3.63 6.67 -2.60
CA GLN A 21 4.18 7.75 -3.43
C GLN A 21 5.33 7.26 -4.32
N LYS A 22 6.22 6.39 -3.80
CA LYS A 22 7.29 5.76 -4.61
C LYS A 22 6.75 4.89 -5.74
N GLN A 23 5.52 4.41 -5.64
CA GLN A 23 4.83 3.67 -6.69
C GLN A 23 4.02 4.58 -7.64
N GLY A 24 4.00 5.89 -7.39
CA GLY A 24 3.27 6.86 -8.21
C GLY A 24 1.85 7.17 -7.74
N PHE A 25 1.45 6.71 -6.55
CA PHE A 25 0.14 7.02 -5.95
C PHE A 25 0.27 8.20 -5.00
N PHE A 26 -0.27 9.36 -5.37
CA PHE A 26 -0.18 10.59 -4.58
C PHE A 26 -1.50 10.91 -3.86
N LEU A 27 -2.61 10.52 -4.47
CA LEU A 27 -3.97 10.69 -3.96
C LEU A 27 -4.64 9.33 -3.77
N VAL A 28 -5.66 9.29 -2.91
CA VAL A 28 -6.48 8.07 -2.71
C VAL A 28 -7.15 7.64 -4.02
N GLY A 29 -7.50 8.59 -4.89
CA GLY A 29 -8.09 8.33 -6.20
C GLY A 29 -7.15 7.66 -7.20
N ASP A 30 -5.83 7.71 -6.97
CA ASP A 30 -4.85 7.05 -7.84
C ASP A 30 -4.75 5.55 -7.55
N LEU A 31 -5.27 5.10 -6.40
CA LEU A 31 -5.21 3.70 -6.00
C LEU A 31 -6.10 2.84 -6.92
N PRO A 32 -5.62 1.67 -7.36
CA PRO A 32 -6.43 0.74 -8.14
C PRO A 32 -7.72 0.38 -7.39
N LEU A 33 -8.83 0.31 -8.13
CA LEU A 33 -10.11 -0.19 -7.60
C LEU A 33 -9.92 -1.60 -7.04
N GLY A 34 -10.31 -1.80 -5.78
CA GLY A 34 -10.08 -3.06 -5.05
C GLY A 34 -8.84 -3.04 -4.14
N THR A 35 -8.10 -1.93 -4.08
CA THR A 35 -7.05 -1.74 -3.07
C THR A 35 -7.66 -1.77 -1.67
N THR A 36 -7.11 -2.59 -0.78
CA THR A 36 -7.54 -2.67 0.63
C THR A 36 -6.41 -2.28 1.56
N ILE A 37 -6.71 -1.43 2.55
CA ILE A 37 -5.78 -1.03 3.60
C ILE A 37 -6.36 -1.51 4.92
N ARG A 38 -5.61 -2.35 5.65
CA ARG A 38 -6.05 -2.94 6.92
C ARG A 38 -4.96 -2.82 7.97
N ILE A 39 -5.35 -2.67 9.24
CA ILE A 39 -4.41 -2.73 10.36
C ILE A 39 -4.44 -4.15 10.92
N ARG A 40 -3.29 -4.82 10.98
CA ARG A 40 -3.14 -6.16 11.57
C ARG A 40 -1.94 -6.17 12.50
N ARG A 41 -2.14 -6.53 13.77
CA ARG A 41 -1.08 -6.59 14.79
C ARG A 41 -0.24 -5.30 14.85
N GLY A 42 -0.90 -4.14 14.75
CA GLY A 42 -0.21 -2.83 14.73
C GLY A 42 0.45 -2.45 13.40
N MET A 43 0.38 -3.30 12.37
CA MET A 43 0.97 -3.04 11.05
C MET A 43 -0.10 -2.64 10.03
N PHE A 44 0.22 -1.69 9.15
CA PHE A 44 -0.58 -1.35 7.98
C PHE A 44 -0.30 -2.35 6.86
N VAL A 45 -1.31 -3.06 6.42
CA VAL A 45 -1.26 -4.03 5.32
C VAL A 45 -2.05 -3.44 4.17
N VAL A 46 -1.37 -3.08 3.09
CA VAL A 46 -1.96 -2.65 1.83
C VAL A 46 -1.98 -3.85 0.89
N ARG A 47 -3.12 -4.12 0.25
CA ARG A 47 -3.23 -5.12 -0.82
C ARG A 47 -3.82 -4.49 -2.06
N PHE A 48 -3.10 -4.64 -3.16
CA PHE A 48 -3.57 -4.28 -4.50
C PHE A 48 -4.34 -5.47 -5.13
N PRO A 49 -5.15 -5.23 -6.18
CA PRO A 49 -5.83 -6.27 -6.94
C PRO A 49 -4.88 -7.35 -7.51
#